data_AF-A0A351GMW6-F1
#
_entry.id   AF-A0A351GMW6-F1
#
_cell.length_a   1.000
_cell.length_b   1.000
_cell.length_c   1.000
_cell.angle_alpha   90.00
_cell.angle_beta   90.00
_cell.angle_gamma   90.00
#
_symmetry.space_group_name_H-M   'P 1'
#
loop_
_entity.id
_entity.type
_entity.pdbx_description
1 polymer ?
#
loop_
_entity_poly.entity_id
_entity_poly.type
_entity_poly.pdbx_seq_one_letter_code
_entity_poly.pdbx_strand_id
1 'polypeptide(L)'
;TTGFNCTFDVRYMWMHQKRLQGSHFAHLKQAASANRLMVERRLDPCMSEVFPWAEIPGAHMKMLNNQHKPGNMSVLVQSPRTGLRTLEDVLAG
;
A
#
# COMPACT_ATOMS: atom_id res chain seq x y z
N THR A 1 12.16 -8.83 5.41
CA THR A 1 11.98 -7.93 6.58
C THR A 1 13.16 -8.10 7.49
N THR A 2 13.87 -7.03 7.82
CA THR A 2 14.83 -7.04 8.94
C THR A 2 14.08 -6.68 10.24
N GLY A 3 14.56 -7.09 11.41
CA GLY A 3 13.90 -6.78 12.69
C GLY A 3 12.77 -7.73 13.11
N PHE A 4 12.97 -9.04 12.96
CA PHE A 4 12.00 -10.07 13.39
C PHE A 4 12.14 -10.48 14.86
N ASN A 5 13.25 -10.14 15.52
CA ASN A 5 13.44 -10.39 16.94
C ASN A 5 12.63 -9.37 17.75
N CYS A 6 11.51 -9.82 18.33
CA CYS A 6 10.66 -9.02 19.19
C CYS A 6 10.80 -9.49 20.65
N THR A 7 11.21 -8.59 21.54
CA THR A 7 11.29 -8.83 22.99
C THR A 7 10.54 -7.73 23.73
N PHE A 8 9.74 -8.10 24.71
CA PHE A 8 9.02 -7.16 25.57
C PHE A 8 8.86 -7.75 26.97
N ASP A 9 8.64 -6.88 27.94
CA ASP A 9 8.37 -7.28 29.31
C ASP A 9 6.92 -7.76 29.47
N VAL A 10 6.80 -9.07 29.71
CA VAL A 10 5.51 -9.77 29.79
C VAL A 10 4.66 -9.31 30.99
N ARG A 11 5.26 -8.67 32.01
CA ARG A 11 4.51 -8.11 33.14
C ARG A 11 3.48 -7.10 32.66
N TYR A 12 3.86 -6.21 31.73
CA TYR A 12 2.96 -5.20 31.18
C TYR A 12 1.88 -5.77 30.28
N MET A 13 2.05 -6.99 29.78
CA MET A 13 1.00 -7.68 29.04
C MET A 13 -0.04 -8.26 30.00
N TRP A 14 0.34 -9.11 30.96
CA TRP A 14 -0.65 -9.79 31.80
C TRP A 14 -1.30 -8.84 32.82
N MET A 15 -0.53 -7.91 33.42
CA MET A 15 -1.07 -7.01 34.45
C MET A 15 -2.12 -6.04 33.90
N HIS A 16 -2.03 -5.76 32.59
CA HIS A 16 -2.97 -4.90 31.88
C HIS A 16 -3.81 -5.67 30.85
N GLN A 17 -3.82 -7.00 30.92
CA GLN A 17 -4.62 -7.89 30.07
C GLN A 17 -4.53 -7.56 28.56
N LYS A 18 -3.33 -7.25 28.07
CA LYS A 18 -3.10 -6.91 26.66
C LYS A 18 -2.98 -8.18 25.82
N ARG A 19 -3.48 -8.13 24.59
CA ARG A 19 -3.34 -9.18 23.57
C ARG A 19 -2.24 -8.82 22.58
N LEU A 20 -1.33 -9.75 22.32
CA LEU A 20 -0.42 -9.70 21.16
C LEU A 20 -1.05 -10.53 20.05
N GLN A 21 -1.33 -9.90 18.90
CA GLN A 21 -2.00 -10.56 17.79
C GLN A 21 -1.15 -10.41 16.52
N GLY A 22 -0.73 -11.55 15.97
CA GLY A 22 -0.18 -11.60 14.63
C GLY A 22 -1.27 -11.34 13.58
N SER A 23 -0.91 -10.69 12.49
CA SER A 23 -1.76 -10.52 11.31
C SER A 23 -0.92 -10.69 10.05
N HIS A 24 -1.53 -11.22 8.99
CA HIS A 24 -0.87 -11.38 7.71
C HIS A 24 -1.89 -11.25 6.58
N PHE A 25 -1.74 -10.18 5.78
CA PHE A 25 -2.61 -9.86 4.66
C PHE A 25 -4.11 -9.94 5.02
N ALA A 26 -4.95 -10.36 4.07
CA ALA A 26 -6.40 -10.47 4.20
C ALA A 26 -6.94 -11.53 3.25
N HIS A 27 -8.02 -12.22 3.65
CA HIS A 27 -8.78 -13.06 2.73
C HIS A 27 -9.72 -12.19 1.86
N LEU A 28 -10.28 -12.77 0.78
CA LEU A 28 -11.09 -12.03 -0.20
C LEU A 28 -12.24 -11.21 0.44
N LYS A 29 -12.98 -11.79 1.39
CA LYS A 29 -14.06 -11.06 2.08
C LYS A 29 -13.58 -9.81 2.83
N GLN A 30 -12.41 -9.84 3.47
CA GLN A 30 -11.84 -8.67 4.16
C GLN A 30 -11.38 -7.62 3.14
N ALA A 31 -10.70 -8.04 2.07
CA ALA A 31 -10.27 -7.16 1.00
C ALA A 31 -11.45 -6.48 0.29
N ALA A 32 -12.53 -7.21 0.03
CA ALA A 32 -13.75 -6.67 -0.56
C ALA A 32 -14.43 -5.64 0.35
N SER A 33 -14.46 -5.89 1.67
CA SER A 33 -14.96 -4.91 2.64
C SER A 33 -14.11 -3.64 2.67
N ALA A 34 -12.79 -3.75 2.59
CA ALA A 34 -11.91 -2.59 2.49
C ALA A 34 -12.11 -1.81 1.18
N ASN A 35 -12.24 -2.51 0.05
CA ASN A 35 -12.53 -1.89 -1.25
C ASN A 35 -13.89 -1.18 -1.26
N ARG A 36 -14.89 -1.72 -0.55
CA ARG A 36 -16.18 -1.04 -0.40
C ARG A 36 -16.04 0.32 0.27
N LEU A 37 -15.18 0.45 1.29
CA LEU A 37 -14.90 1.73 1.93
C LEU A 37 -14.20 2.73 0.97
N MET A 38 -13.35 2.24 0.05
CA MET A 38 -12.77 3.07 -1.02
C MET A 38 -13.86 3.60 -1.96
N VAL A 39 -14.76 2.73 -2.42
CA VAL A 39 -15.89 3.10 -3.31
C VAL A 39 -16.84 4.08 -2.62
N GLU A 40 -17.11 3.88 -1.33
CA GLU A 40 -17.91 4.79 -0.49
C GLU A 40 -17.17 6.10 -0.14
N ARG A 41 -15.94 6.30 -0.64
CA ARG A 41 -15.08 7.47 -0.41
C ARG A 41 -14.80 7.75 1.07
N ARG A 42 -14.73 6.68 1.87
CA ARG A 42 -14.38 6.74 3.31
C ARG A 42 -12.89 6.57 3.56
N LEU A 43 -12.15 6.20 2.52
CA LEU A 43 -10.70 6.01 2.52
C LEU A 43 -10.09 6.76 1.34
N ASP A 44 -8.91 7.31 1.56
CA ASP A 44 -8.06 7.90 0.52
C ASP A 44 -6.98 6.87 0.12
N PRO A 45 -6.65 6.70 -1.18
CA PRO A 45 -5.61 5.77 -1.60
C PRO A 45 -4.19 6.22 -1.22
N CYS A 46 -4.01 7.46 -0.75
CA CYS A 46 -2.75 8.04 -0.30
C CYS A 46 -1.61 7.87 -1.32
N MET A 47 -1.90 8.04 -2.61
CA MET A 47 -0.92 7.87 -3.69
C MET A 47 0.08 9.03 -3.68
N SER A 48 1.37 8.72 -3.57
CA SER A 48 2.44 9.72 -3.40
C SER A 48 3.15 10.08 -4.71
N GLU A 49 3.53 9.08 -5.51
CA GLU A 49 4.30 9.24 -6.74
C GLU A 49 3.89 8.19 -7.78
N VAL A 50 3.88 8.58 -9.06
CA VAL A 50 3.59 7.67 -10.19
C VAL A 50 4.76 7.67 -11.15
N PHE A 51 5.24 6.48 -11.53
CA PHE A 51 6.39 6.29 -12.41
C PHE A 51 5.97 5.71 -13.77
N PRO A 52 6.66 6.05 -14.87
CA PRO A 52 6.45 5.41 -16.16
C PRO A 52 6.96 3.95 -16.16
N TRP A 53 6.51 3.16 -17.14
CA TRP A 53 6.87 1.74 -17.28
C TRP A 53 8.39 1.48 -17.24
N ALA A 54 9.17 2.32 -17.93
CA ALA A 54 10.62 2.19 -17.99
C ALA A 54 11.32 2.40 -16.63
N GLU A 55 10.67 3.06 -15.68
CA GLU A 55 11.24 3.40 -14.37
C GLU A 55 10.82 2.45 -13.24
N ILE A 56 10.10 1.37 -13.54
CA ILE A 56 9.72 0.36 -12.55
C ILE A 56 10.93 -0.11 -11.71
N PRO A 57 12.10 -0.43 -12.29
CA PRO A 57 13.27 -0.81 -11.49
C PRO A 57 13.76 0.31 -10.57
N GLY A 58 13.75 1.55 -11.06
CA GLY A 58 14.14 2.75 -10.29
C GLY A 58 13.21 2.99 -9.11
N ALA A 59 11.90 2.85 -9.29
CA ALA A 59 10.89 2.96 -8.24
C ALA A 59 11.13 1.94 -7.11
N HIS A 60 11.47 0.70 -7.46
CA HIS A 60 11.79 -0.34 -6.48
C HIS A 60 13.08 -0.01 -5.70
N MET A 61 14.13 0.47 -6.37
CA MET A 61 15.37 0.89 -5.69
C MET A 61 15.15 2.09 -4.76
N LYS A 62 14.29 3.05 -5.16
CA LYS A 62 13.90 4.17 -4.30
C LYS A 62 13.18 3.70 -3.03
N MET A 63 12.33 2.67 -3.15
CA MET A 63 11.67 2.03 -1.99
C MET A 63 12.68 1.33 -1.08
N LEU A 64 13.56 0.51 -1.66
CA LEU A 64 14.61 -0.22 -0.93
C LEU A 64 15.48 0.71 -0.08
N ASN A 65 15.82 1.88 -0.63
CA ASN A 65 16.64 2.88 0.04
C ASN A 65 15.83 3.80 0.99
N ASN A 66 14.52 3.59 1.15
CA ASN A 66 13.61 4.45 1.93
C ASN A 66 13.63 5.95 1.51
N GLN A 67 13.72 6.23 0.21
CA GLN A 67 13.80 7.59 -0.36
C GLN A 67 12.49 8.09 -1.00
N HIS A 68 11.40 7.34 -0.86
CA HIS A 68 10.12 7.63 -1.50
C HIS A 68 9.25 8.61 -0.69
N LYS A 69 8.34 9.29 -1.41
CA LYS A 69 7.20 10.08 -0.88
C LYS A 69 6.47 9.32 0.26
N PRO A 70 6.14 9.85 1.47
CA PRO A 70 5.14 9.19 2.32
C PRO A 70 3.86 8.89 1.54
N GLY A 71 3.37 7.66 1.62
CA GLY A 71 2.23 7.16 0.86
C GLY A 71 2.58 6.00 -0.07
N ASN A 72 1.66 5.69 -0.98
CA ASN A 72 1.79 4.55 -1.91
C ASN A 72 2.32 5.02 -3.27
N MET A 73 3.41 4.40 -3.74
CA MET A 73 3.89 4.60 -5.11
C MET A 73 3.06 3.75 -6.10
N SER A 74 2.98 4.18 -7.35
CA SER A 74 2.29 3.46 -8.42
C SER A 74 3.07 3.55 -9.74
N VAL A 75 2.78 2.66 -10.67
CA VAL A 75 3.47 2.60 -11.98
C VAL A 75 2.46 2.53 -13.11
N LEU A 76 2.76 3.22 -14.22
CA LEU A 76 1.99 3.12 -15.45
C LEU A 76 2.37 1.82 -16.19
N VAL A 77 1.36 1.09 -16.67
CA VAL A 77 1.54 -0.11 -17.49
C VAL A 77 1.12 0.16 -18.93
N GLN A 78 -0.19 0.18 -19.21
CA GLN A 78 -0.74 0.53 -20.52
C GLN A 78 -1.33 1.94 -20.59
N SER A 79 -1.44 2.64 -19.46
CA SER A 79 -1.90 4.03 -19.43
C SER A 79 -0.77 4.94 -19.93
N PRO A 80 -0.96 5.72 -21.01
CA PRO A 80 0.13 6.52 -21.61
C PRO A 80 0.58 7.68 -20.72
N ARG A 81 -0.31 8.17 -19.84
CA ARG A 81 -0.01 9.24 -18.88
C ARG A 81 -0.85 9.10 -17.61
N THR A 82 -0.56 9.93 -16.62
CA THR A 82 -1.34 10.02 -15.38
C THR A 82 -2.70 10.69 -15.59
N GLY A 83 -3.64 10.41 -14.68
CA GLY A 83 -4.94 11.08 -14.60
C GLY A 83 -6.05 10.52 -15.49
N LEU A 84 -5.77 9.49 -16.30
CA LEU A 84 -6.77 8.76 -17.08
C LEU A 84 -7.58 7.83 -16.17
N ARG A 85 -8.89 7.67 -16.45
CA ARG A 85 -9.80 6.94 -15.56
C ARG A 85 -10.58 5.83 -16.24
N THR A 86 -10.80 5.93 -17.55
CA THR A 86 -11.53 4.92 -18.32
C THR A 86 -10.69 4.32 -19.44
N LEU A 87 -11.20 3.26 -20.07
CA LEU A 87 -10.54 2.67 -21.24
C LEU A 87 -10.58 3.64 -22.43
N GLU A 88 -11.69 4.35 -22.62
CA GLU A 88 -11.86 5.34 -23.67
C GLU A 88 -10.84 6.48 -23.53
N ASP A 89 -10.59 6.95 -22.30
CA ASP A 89 -9.55 7.96 -22.02
C ASP A 89 -8.15 7.50 -22.49
N VAL A 90 -7.86 6.21 -22.32
CA VAL A 90 -6.58 5.60 -22.71
C VAL A 90 -6.47 5.40 -24.22
N LEU A 91 -7.58 5.08 -24.90
CA LEU A 91 -7.59 4.88 -26.35
C LEU A 91 -7.60 6.20 -27.14
N ALA A 92 -8.14 7.27 -26.55
CA ALA A 92 -8.24 8.58 -27.19
C ALA A 92 -6.98 9.46 -27.03
N GLY A 93 -6.10 9.13 -26.08
CA GLY A 93 -4.89 9.89 -25.76
C GLY A 93 -3.62 9.20 -26.26
#